data_AF-A0A1Y5F1P9-F1
#
_entry.id   AF-A0A1Y5F1P9-F1
#
_cell.length_a   1.000
_cell.length_b   1.000
_cell.length_c   1.000
_cell.angle_alpha   90.00
_cell.angle_beta   90.00
_cell.angle_gamma   90.00
#
_symmetry.space_group_name_H-M   'P 1'
#
loop_
_entity.id
_entity.type
_entity.pdbx_description
1 polymer ?
#
loop_
_entity_poly.entity_id
_entity_poly.type
_entity_poly.pdbx_seq_one_letter_code
_entity_poly.pdbx_strand_id
1 'polypeptide(L)'
;MKMNNSIPLNNSNIQNSKTINKKYIPKPYLEAAQGMEKQFIQLMVKEMKKTTQGPESTSTGMDYYMDLQSGERADAMVKKNQVGLQDLILDKIYPEKFRNVHAFNAYKQQTNQMNNRSNVEMRDAHVKEHNDIELHKVTTKNSVISNGQGLEASHD
;
A
#
# COMPACT_ATOMS: atom_id res chain seq x y z
N MET A 1 27.60 3.90 48.64
CA MET A 1 26.35 4.67 48.55
C MET A 1 25.52 4.11 47.40
N LYS A 2 24.32 3.59 47.68
CA LYS A 2 23.38 3.09 46.67
C LYS A 2 22.37 4.22 46.38
N MET A 3 22.37 4.73 45.15
CA MET A 3 21.42 5.75 44.71
C MET A 3 20.26 5.05 44.00
N ASN A 4 19.11 5.01 44.67
CA ASN A 4 17.88 4.40 44.17
C ASN A 4 16.99 5.53 43.63
N ASN A 5 17.11 5.86 42.33
CA ASN A 5 16.17 6.76 41.68
C ASN A 5 15.09 5.96 40.95
N SER A 6 14.10 5.49 41.70
CA SER A 6 12.88 4.93 41.12
C SER A 6 11.81 6.02 41.15
N ILE A 7 11.59 6.66 40.00
CA ILE A 7 10.48 7.61 39.81
C ILE A 7 9.20 6.77 39.60
N PRO A 8 8.15 6.89 40.43
CA PRO A 8 6.91 6.17 40.22
C PRO A 8 6.08 6.86 39.12
N LEU A 9 5.93 6.19 37.97
CA LEU A 9 4.97 6.61 36.93
C LEU A 9 3.55 6.19 37.33
N ASN A 10 2.77 7.15 37.84
CA ASN A 10 1.32 7.03 37.91
C ASN A 10 0.71 7.15 36.50
N ASN A 11 0.35 6.02 35.89
CA ASN A 11 0.03 5.90 34.46
C ASN A 11 -1.47 5.63 34.17
N SER A 12 -2.34 5.64 35.16
CA SER A 12 -3.73 5.15 34.98
C SER A 12 -4.60 6.06 34.12
N ASN A 13 -4.36 7.38 34.10
CA ASN A 13 -5.15 8.32 33.29
C ASN A 13 -4.66 8.47 31.82
N ILE A 14 -3.40 8.15 31.53
CA ILE A 14 -2.82 8.25 30.18
C ILE A 14 -3.29 7.07 29.30
N GLN A 15 -3.55 5.91 29.90
CA GLN A 15 -4.01 4.73 29.17
C GLN A 15 -5.43 4.90 28.62
N ASN A 16 -6.31 5.63 29.32
CA ASN A 16 -7.69 5.85 28.88
C ASN A 16 -7.83 6.84 27.73
N SER A 17 -7.01 7.90 27.65
CA SER A 17 -7.05 8.82 26.50
C SER A 17 -6.53 8.15 25.23
N LYS A 18 -5.50 7.30 25.36
CA LYS A 18 -4.88 6.58 24.24
C LYS A 18 -5.83 5.56 23.60
N THR A 19 -6.68 4.89 24.39
CA THR A 19 -7.65 3.92 23.86
C THR A 19 -8.84 4.59 23.17
N ILE A 20 -9.31 5.74 23.66
CA ILE A 20 -10.39 6.52 23.04
C ILE A 20 -9.93 7.08 21.67
N ASN A 21 -8.69 7.55 21.59
CA ASN A 21 -8.12 8.10 20.35
C ASN A 21 -8.02 7.07 19.22
N LYS A 22 -7.88 5.77 19.52
CA LYS A 22 -7.78 4.72 18.49
C LYS A 22 -9.11 4.44 17.78
N LYS A 23 -10.26 4.76 18.38
CA LYS A 23 -11.60 4.49 17.81
C LYS A 23 -11.87 5.32 16.54
N TYR A 24 -11.27 6.49 16.42
CA TYR A 24 -11.49 7.43 15.32
C TYR A 24 -10.39 7.40 14.26
N ILE A 25 -9.56 6.35 14.26
CA ILE A 25 -8.54 6.12 13.24
C ILE A 25 -9.16 5.26 12.12
N PRO A 26 -9.15 5.72 10.86
CA PRO A 26 -9.60 4.87 9.76
C PRO A 26 -8.72 3.64 9.59
N LYS A 27 -9.35 2.48 9.33
CA LYS A 27 -8.66 1.18 9.19
C LYS A 27 -7.44 1.22 8.26
N PRO A 28 -7.48 1.88 7.09
CA PRO A 28 -6.32 1.90 6.19
C PRO A 28 -5.07 2.51 6.81
N TYR A 29 -5.21 3.51 7.69
CA TYR A 29 -4.06 4.08 8.40
C TYR A 29 -3.54 3.14 9.48
N LEU A 30 -4.44 2.42 10.15
CA LEU A 30 -4.07 1.42 11.14
C LEU A 30 -3.30 0.27 10.51
N GLU A 31 -3.79 -0.24 9.38
CA GLU A 31 -3.14 -1.29 8.59
C GLU A 31 -1.80 -0.82 8.02
N ALA A 32 -1.73 0.42 7.51
CA ALA A 32 -0.48 1.01 7.04
C ALA A 32 0.57 1.09 8.16
N ALA A 33 0.18 1.54 9.35
CA ALA A 33 1.08 1.59 10.50
C ALA A 33 1.56 0.20 10.93
N GLN A 34 0.68 -0.80 10.92
CA GLN A 34 1.06 -2.19 11.18
C GLN A 34 2.04 -2.73 10.14
N GLY A 35 1.81 -2.44 8.86
CA GLY A 35 2.71 -2.83 7.78
C GLY A 35 4.10 -2.19 7.90
N MET A 36 4.16 -0.92 8.31
CA MET A 36 5.41 -0.21 8.56
C MET A 36 6.15 -0.79 9.78
N GLU A 37 5.45 -1.08 10.88
CA GLU A 37 6.04 -1.72 12.04
C GLU A 37 6.59 -3.11 11.70
N LYS A 38 5.85 -3.91 10.91
CA LYS A 38 6.33 -5.21 10.41
C LYS A 38 7.66 -5.08 9.66
N GLN A 39 7.73 -4.15 8.71
CA GLN A 39 8.95 -3.92 7.92
C GLN A 39 10.13 -3.51 8.80
N PHE A 40 9.87 -2.66 9.80
CA PHE A 40 10.89 -2.25 10.75
C PHE A 40 11.40 -3.43 11.59
N ILE A 41 10.50 -4.27 12.12
CA ILE A 41 10.89 -5.46 12.90
C ILE A 41 11.67 -6.44 12.02
N GLN A 42 11.25 -6.66 10.77
CA GLN A 42 11.98 -7.51 9.82
C GLN A 42 13.40 -6.99 9.58
N LEU A 43 13.55 -5.68 9.38
CA LEU A 43 14.86 -5.06 9.23
C LEU A 43 15.70 -5.23 10.50
N MET A 44 15.12 -4.99 11.68
CA MET A 44 15.80 -5.17 12.95
C MET A 44 16.32 -6.61 13.13
N VAL A 45 15.48 -7.61 12.86
CA VAL A 45 15.88 -9.02 12.94
C VAL A 45 16.98 -9.34 11.93
N LYS A 46 16.89 -8.80 10.71
CA LYS A 46 17.92 -8.97 9.68
C LYS A 46 19.27 -8.39 10.13
N GLU A 47 19.29 -7.19 10.69
CA GLU A 47 20.50 -6.58 11.23
C GLU A 47 21.04 -7.35 12.45
N MET A 48 20.17 -7.84 13.33
CA MET A 48 20.58 -8.71 14.45
C MET A 48 21.19 -10.03 13.97
N LYS A 49 20.69 -10.62 12.88
CA LYS A 49 21.29 -11.83 12.28
C LYS A 49 22.71 -11.53 11.77
N LYS A 50 22.89 -10.41 11.07
CA LYS A 50 24.22 -9.99 10.57
C LYS A 50 25.25 -9.77 11.68
N THR A 51 24.83 -9.36 12.87
CA THR A 51 25.76 -9.13 14.00
C THR A 51 26.06 -10.40 14.81
N THR A 52 25.22 -11.42 14.72
CA THR A 52 25.32 -12.64 15.54
C THR A 52 25.87 -13.85 14.78
N GLN A 53 25.58 -13.96 13.49
CA GLN A 53 26.22 -14.95 12.62
C GLN A 53 27.55 -14.36 12.15
N GLY A 54 28.67 -14.94 12.61
CA GLY A 54 29.97 -14.71 11.99
C GLY A 54 29.98 -15.12 10.51
N PRO A 55 31.12 -15.08 9.80
CA PRO A 55 31.20 -15.31 8.35
C PRO A 55 30.84 -16.74 7.90
N GLU A 56 30.24 -17.58 8.74
CA GLU A 56 29.76 -18.89 8.34
C GLU A 56 28.50 -18.77 7.48
N SER A 57 28.64 -19.14 6.20
CA SER A 57 27.56 -19.20 5.24
C SER A 57 26.54 -20.27 5.65
N THR A 58 25.38 -19.84 6.11
CA THR A 58 24.20 -20.69 6.19
C THR A 58 23.79 -21.14 4.78
N SER A 59 23.20 -22.33 4.66
CA SER A 59 22.71 -22.78 3.36
C SER A 59 21.52 -21.92 2.91
N THR A 60 21.35 -21.72 1.60
CA THR A 60 20.26 -20.91 1.03
C THR A 60 18.87 -21.39 1.51
N GLY A 61 18.68 -22.70 1.70
CA GLY A 61 17.44 -23.24 2.25
C GLY A 61 17.21 -22.89 3.72
N MET A 62 18.29 -22.85 4.52
CA MET A 62 18.23 -22.44 5.92
C MET A 62 17.91 -20.94 6.04
N ASP A 63 18.49 -20.10 5.17
CA ASP A 63 18.17 -18.68 5.12
C ASP A 63 16.69 -18.43 4.82
N TYR A 64 16.16 -19.14 3.82
CA TYR A 64 14.74 -19.06 3.47
C TYR A 64 13.82 -19.44 4.64
N TYR A 65 14.12 -20.55 5.33
CA TYR A 65 13.35 -20.96 6.51
C TYR A 65 13.41 -19.91 7.63
N MET A 66 14.60 -19.37 7.90
CA MET A 66 14.78 -18.35 8.92
C MET A 66 14.07 -17.05 8.57
N ASP A 67 14.00 -16.70 7.30
CA ASP A 67 13.30 -15.50 6.84
C ASP A 67 11.77 -15.68 6.97
N LEU A 68 11.23 -16.83 6.60
CA LEU A 68 9.83 -17.21 6.87
C LEU A 68 9.50 -17.13 8.37
N GLN A 69 10.33 -17.76 9.21
CA GLN A 69 10.15 -17.75 10.65
C GLN A 69 10.21 -16.32 11.23
N SER A 70 11.13 -15.50 10.72
CA SER A 70 11.25 -14.10 11.13
C SER A 70 10.02 -13.28 10.72
N GLY A 71 9.45 -13.56 9.55
CA GLY A 71 8.23 -12.93 9.06
C GLY A 71 7.03 -13.22 9.96
N GLU A 72 6.80 -14.49 10.29
CA GLU A 72 5.72 -14.91 11.19
C GLU A 72 5.89 -14.32 12.59
N ARG A 73 7.13 -14.29 13.09
CA ARG A 73 7.42 -13.69 14.39
C ARG A 73 7.17 -12.18 14.39
N ALA A 74 7.56 -11.48 13.34
CA ALA A 74 7.28 -10.06 13.18
C ALA A 74 5.76 -9.80 13.14
N ASP A 75 5.00 -10.61 12.40
CA ASP A 75 3.53 -10.51 12.36
C ASP A 75 2.89 -10.73 13.73
N ALA A 76 3.36 -11.73 14.48
CA ALA A 76 2.88 -11.98 15.83
C ALA A 76 3.18 -10.81 16.79
N MET A 77 4.33 -10.15 16.64
CA MET A 77 4.73 -8.99 17.46
C MET A 77 3.87 -7.75 17.17
N VAL A 78 3.60 -7.49 15.88
CA VAL A 78 2.73 -6.38 15.43
C VAL A 78 1.30 -6.59 15.94
N LYS A 79 0.74 -7.79 15.80
CA LYS A 79 -0.63 -8.10 16.28
C LYS A 79 -0.79 -7.92 17.78
N LYS A 80 0.26 -8.20 18.55
CA LYS A 80 0.28 -8.00 20.00
C LYS A 80 0.65 -6.58 20.42
N ASN A 81 0.94 -5.69 19.47
CA ASN A 81 1.44 -4.33 19.70
C ASN A 81 2.59 -4.30 20.73
N GLN A 82 3.50 -5.28 20.66
CA GLN A 82 4.54 -5.46 21.67
C GLN A 82 5.66 -4.42 21.59
N VAL A 83 5.94 -3.92 20.39
CA VAL A 83 7.00 -2.94 20.15
C VAL A 83 6.49 -1.51 20.38
N GLY A 84 5.18 -1.28 20.23
CA GLY A 84 4.55 0.03 20.44
C GLY A 84 4.93 1.07 19.39
N LEU A 85 5.65 0.67 18.33
CA LEU A 85 6.08 1.54 17.25
C LEU A 85 4.88 1.92 16.37
N GLN A 86 3.87 1.05 16.29
CA GLN A 86 2.61 1.35 15.63
C GLN A 86 2.02 2.70 16.05
N ASP A 87 1.99 3.00 17.35
CA ASP A 87 1.43 4.24 17.88
C ASP A 87 2.25 5.46 17.41
N LEU A 88 3.58 5.35 17.41
CA LEU A 88 4.46 6.42 16.95
C LEU A 88 4.29 6.68 15.45
N ILE A 89 4.19 5.61 14.66
CA ILE A 89 3.94 5.71 13.21
C ILE A 89 2.57 6.38 12.98
N LEU A 90 1.54 5.94 13.71
CA LEU A 90 0.21 6.53 13.65
C LEU A 90 0.23 8.02 13.99
N ASP A 91 1.03 8.46 14.96
CA ASP A 91 1.15 9.88 15.30
C ASP A 91 1.77 10.71 14.17
N LYS A 92 2.60 10.10 13.31
CA LYS A 92 3.18 10.75 12.14
C LYS A 92 2.25 10.77 10.94
N ILE A 93 1.61 9.65 10.61
CA ILE A 93 0.76 9.53 9.41
C ILE A 93 -0.68 10.01 9.66
N TYR A 94 -1.15 9.95 10.91
CA TYR A 94 -2.49 10.37 11.31
C TYR A 94 -2.47 11.00 12.73
N PRO A 95 -1.98 12.26 12.84
CA PRO A 95 -1.83 12.96 14.12
C PRO A 95 -3.13 13.05 14.95
N GLU A 96 -2.98 13.20 16.27
CA GLU A 96 -4.10 13.22 17.22
C GLU A 96 -5.19 14.25 16.92
N LYS A 97 -4.83 15.41 16.35
CA LYS A 97 -5.81 16.45 15.97
C LYS A 97 -6.90 15.95 15.01
N PHE A 98 -6.61 14.90 14.24
CA PHE A 98 -7.55 14.30 13.29
C PHE A 98 -8.33 13.13 13.89
N ARG A 99 -7.99 12.65 15.10
CA ARG A 99 -8.64 11.50 15.75
C ARG A 99 -9.92 11.88 16.46
N ASN A 100 -10.84 12.49 15.73
CA ASN A 100 -12.13 12.94 16.25
C ASN A 100 -13.30 12.41 15.41
N VAL A 101 -14.49 12.43 16.01
CA VAL A 101 -15.73 11.92 15.40
C VAL A 101 -16.02 12.60 14.06
N HIS A 102 -15.84 13.91 13.97
CA HIS A 102 -16.17 14.69 12.78
C HIS A 102 -15.25 14.34 11.61
N ALA A 103 -13.93 14.30 11.85
CA ALA A 103 -12.94 13.92 10.85
C ALA A 103 -13.12 12.47 10.38
N PHE A 104 -13.40 11.55 11.30
CA PHE A 104 -13.68 10.16 10.96
C PHE A 104 -14.95 10.00 10.11
N ASN A 105 -16.02 10.73 10.46
CA ASN A 105 -17.26 10.71 9.70
C ASN A 105 -17.11 11.37 8.32
N ALA A 106 -16.32 12.45 8.22
CA ALA A 106 -15.99 13.07 6.93
C ALA A 106 -15.22 12.09 6.02
N TYR A 107 -14.24 11.38 6.58
CA TYR A 107 -13.50 10.33 5.86
C TYR A 107 -14.43 9.21 5.35
N LYS A 108 -15.36 8.75 6.18
CA LYS A 108 -16.36 7.73 5.77
C LYS A 108 -17.25 8.23 4.64
N GLN A 109 -17.72 9.47 4.71
CA GLN A 109 -18.57 10.04 3.66
C GLN A 109 -17.81 10.19 2.35
N GLN A 110 -16.55 10.63 2.38
CA GLN A 110 -15.70 10.77 1.20
C GLN A 110 -15.43 9.42 0.53
N THR A 111 -15.07 8.40 1.32
CA THR A 111 -14.78 7.05 0.82
C THR A 111 -16.02 6.37 0.26
N ASN A 112 -17.17 6.51 0.91
CA ASN A 112 -18.45 5.98 0.40
C ASN A 112 -18.87 6.66 -0.91
N GLN A 113 -18.63 7.96 -1.07
CA GLN A 113 -18.92 8.67 -2.32
C GLN A 113 -17.98 8.26 -3.46
N MET A 114 -16.72 7.94 -3.18
CA MET A 114 -15.81 7.38 -4.18
C MET A 114 -16.26 6.00 -4.67
N ASN A 115 -16.76 5.14 -3.77
CA ASN A 115 -17.26 3.81 -4.12
C ASN A 115 -18.59 3.87 -4.91
N ASN A 116 -19.38 4.92 -4.72
CA ASN A 116 -20.66 5.15 -5.40
C ASN A 116 -20.55 6.08 -6.62
N ARG A 117 -19.37 6.29 -7.19
CA ARG A 117 -19.27 6.94 -8.50
C ARG A 117 -20.00 6.06 -9.51
N SER A 118 -21.22 6.47 -9.83
CA SER A 118 -22.12 5.91 -10.82
C SER A 118 -21.34 5.51 -12.05
N ASN A 119 -21.53 4.27 -12.49
CA ASN A 119 -21.12 3.77 -13.78
C ASN A 119 -21.54 4.82 -14.82
N VAL A 120 -20.59 5.59 -15.35
CA VAL A 120 -20.87 6.56 -16.41
C VAL A 120 -21.07 5.72 -17.66
N GLU A 121 -22.31 5.31 -17.89
CA GLU A 121 -22.70 4.73 -19.18
C GLU A 121 -22.36 5.79 -20.25
N MET A 122 -21.38 5.48 -21.09
CA MET A 122 -21.13 6.25 -22.30
C MET A 122 -22.38 6.13 -23.15
N ARG A 123 -23.25 7.13 -23.11
CA ARG A 123 -24.33 7.25 -24.08
C ARG A 123 -23.66 7.49 -25.42
N ASP A 124 -23.83 6.54 -26.33
CA ASP A 124 -23.42 6.65 -27.72
C ASP A 124 -23.83 8.02 -28.26
N ALA A 125 -22.82 8.81 -28.65
CA ALA A 125 -23.04 10.07 -29.31
C ALA A 125 -23.84 9.78 -30.58
N HIS A 126 -25.05 10.33 -30.68
CA HIS A 126 -25.84 10.30 -31.91
C HIS A 126 -25.01 10.92 -33.04
N VAL A 127 -24.39 10.08 -33.86
CA VAL A 127 -23.89 10.46 -35.18
C VAL A 127 -25.13 10.75 -36.01
N LYS A 128 -25.48 12.02 -36.16
CA LYS A 128 -26.41 12.42 -37.23
C LYS A 128 -25.67 12.18 -38.54
N GLU A 129 -26.08 11.16 -39.28
CA GLU A 129 -25.72 11.00 -40.68
C GLU A 129 -26.08 12.30 -41.42
N HIS A 130 -25.05 13.06 -41.79
CA HIS A 130 -25.19 14.05 -42.84
C HIS A 130 -25.08 13.31 -44.17
N ASN A 131 -26.23 13.01 -44.77
CA ASN A 131 -26.31 12.64 -46.16
C ASN A 131 -25.97 13.86 -47.05
N ASP A 132 -25.32 13.53 -48.17
CA ASP A 132 -25.18 14.32 -49.39
C ASP A 132 -23.98 15.28 -49.47
N ILE A 133 -22.83 14.74 -49.91
CA ILE A 133 -21.96 15.46 -50.85
C ILE A 133 -21.55 14.49 -51.96
N GLU A 134 -22.17 14.63 -53.14
CA GLU A 134 -21.77 13.96 -54.38
C GLU A 134 -20.36 14.42 -54.78
N LEU A 135 -19.39 13.51 -54.74
CA LEU A 135 -18.05 13.76 -55.27
C LEU A 135 -17.93 13.17 -56.68
N HIS A 136 -17.83 14.06 -57.68
CA HIS A 136 -17.57 13.74 -59.08
C HIS A 136 -16.34 12.83 -59.24
N LYS A 137 -16.54 11.65 -59.84
CA LYS A 137 -15.45 10.73 -60.19
C LYS A 137 -14.67 11.27 -61.39
N VAL A 138 -13.46 11.77 -61.15
CA VAL A 138 -12.47 12.01 -62.22
C VAL A 138 -11.71 10.70 -62.46
N THR A 139 -11.87 10.19 -63.68
CA THR A 139 -11.21 8.98 -64.18
C THR A 139 -9.78 9.30 -64.61
N THR A 140 -8.77 8.62 -64.05
CA THR A 140 -7.48 8.47 -64.73
C THR A 140 -6.86 7.10 -64.47
N LYS A 141 -6.43 6.47 -65.56
CA LYS A 141 -5.98 5.08 -65.72
C LYS A 141 -4.49 4.88 -65.33
N ASN A 142 -4.16 3.61 -65.04
CA ASN A 142 -2.89 2.90 -65.22
C ASN A 142 -1.62 3.38 -64.50
N SER A 143 -1.04 2.53 -63.65
CA SER A 143 0.17 1.70 -63.92
C SER A 143 0.60 0.96 -62.64
N VAL A 144 0.61 -0.38 -62.64
CA VAL A 144 1.77 -1.30 -62.63
C VAL A 144 2.96 -0.89 -61.72
N ILE A 145 3.41 -1.88 -60.92
CA ILE A 145 4.76 -2.15 -60.37
C ILE A 145 5.03 -1.82 -58.88
N SER A 146 4.87 -2.87 -58.07
CA SER A 146 5.85 -3.58 -57.21
C SER A 146 6.54 -2.97 -55.97
N ASN A 147 6.86 -3.92 -55.08
CA ASN A 147 7.81 -3.95 -53.95
C ASN A 147 7.24 -3.47 -52.60
N GLY A 148 7.29 -4.21 -51.50
CA GLY A 148 7.90 -5.51 -51.20
C GLY A 148 7.90 -5.73 -49.68
N GLN A 149 7.78 -7.00 -49.27
CA GLN A 149 8.30 -7.70 -48.07
C GLN A 149 8.13 -7.08 -46.65
N GLY A 150 7.85 -7.84 -45.59
CA GLY A 150 7.91 -9.30 -45.42
C GLY A 150 7.25 -9.75 -44.11
N LEU A 151 6.79 -11.00 -44.14
CA LEU A 151 6.21 -11.78 -43.05
C LEU A 151 7.24 -12.76 -42.48
N GLU A 152 6.94 -13.19 -41.26
CA GLU A 152 7.64 -14.02 -40.29
C GLU A 152 7.94 -15.49 -40.68
N ALA A 153 8.65 -16.17 -39.76
CA ALA A 153 8.82 -17.63 -39.48
C ALA A 153 10.23 -18.17 -39.78
N SER A 154 11.06 -18.56 -38.79
CA SER A 154 11.05 -19.75 -37.89
C SER A 154 11.58 -21.06 -38.51
N HIS A 155 12.38 -21.79 -37.70
CA HIS A 155 12.98 -23.14 -37.87
C HIS A 155 14.13 -23.26 -38.88
N ASP A 156 15.30 -23.83 -38.60
CA ASP A 156 15.86 -24.67 -37.51
C ASP A 156 17.29 -24.22 -37.16
#